data_AF-A0A7K3CVY2-F1
#
_entry.id   AF-A0A7K3CVY2-F1
#
_cell.length_a   1.000
_cell.length_b   1.000
_cell.length_c   1.000
_cell.angle_alpha   90.00
_cell.angle_beta   90.00
_cell.angle_gamma   90.00
#
_symmetry.space_group_name_H-M   'P 1'
#
loop_
_entity.id
_entity.type
_entity.pdbx_description
1 polymer ?
#
loop_
_entity_poly.entity_id
_entity_poly.type
_entity_poly.pdbx_seq_one_letter_code
_entity_poly.pdbx_strand_id
1 'polypeptide(L)'
;MTARTTPLHDDRPPPARFAYDAYTWKEIVHLLVNLPMGIVGFVYTVSVLSIGIGMTVTVVGLPLLAVGLLGARVLGRAERARARKLLGLHVDEPSPMPGHRGQGFLGRLWSNLKDPVGWRTMLYGFIRLPWGVLTFAVVAVGLFVLWPVLPFIARGLTNADRAMVRGLLSPSDELERRIAELESDRGVVVDTAAADLRRIERDLHDGAQARLVALAMGLGLAKEKLLEDPDAAASMVDEAHGEVKLALQELRDLARGIHPAVLTDRGLNAALSSVASRCTVPVKVTADLPARPAAAIEGIAYFTVSELLQNISKHSGARNASVDVWRA
;
A
#
# COMPACT_ATOMS: atom_id res chain seq x y z
N MET A 1 -13.27 -16.53 -31.25
CA MET A 1 -13.17 -15.80 -29.98
C MET A 1 -14.10 -14.60 -30.06
N THR A 2 -15.37 -14.82 -29.72
CA THR A 2 -16.46 -13.84 -29.92
C THR A 2 -16.42 -12.79 -28.82
N ALA A 3 -16.14 -11.55 -29.19
CA ALA A 3 -16.26 -10.39 -28.33
C ALA A 3 -17.72 -10.27 -27.83
N ARG A 4 -17.94 -10.44 -26.53
CA ARG A 4 -19.19 -10.05 -25.89
C ARG A 4 -19.25 -8.53 -25.90
N THR A 5 -20.06 -7.98 -26.79
CA THR A 5 -20.51 -6.59 -26.71
C THR A 5 -21.41 -6.47 -25.49
N THR A 6 -20.92 -5.80 -24.45
CA THR A 6 -21.73 -5.33 -23.32
C THR A 6 -22.80 -4.40 -23.90
N PRO A 7 -24.10 -4.60 -23.66
CA PRO A 7 -25.11 -3.69 -24.16
C PRO A 7 -24.90 -2.31 -23.51
N LEU A 8 -24.78 -1.27 -24.33
CA LEU A 8 -24.84 0.12 -23.89
C LEU A 8 -26.25 0.35 -23.32
N HIS A 9 -26.38 0.21 -22.00
CA HIS A 9 -27.60 0.55 -21.28
C HIS A 9 -27.78 2.07 -21.37
N ASP A 10 -28.80 2.49 -22.11
CA ASP A 10 -29.22 3.88 -22.19
C ASP A 10 -29.76 4.30 -20.81
N ASP A 11 -28.93 4.98 -20.02
CA ASP A 11 -29.20 5.50 -18.66
C ASP A 11 -30.20 6.67 -18.66
N ARG A 12 -30.87 6.93 -19.79
CA ARG A 12 -31.79 8.05 -19.93
C ARG A 12 -33.08 7.77 -19.15
N PRO A 13 -33.49 8.67 -18.24
CA PRO A 13 -34.77 8.53 -17.57
C PRO A 13 -35.90 8.56 -18.63
N PRO A 14 -36.95 7.72 -18.54
CA PRO A 14 -38.04 7.66 -19.53
C PRO A 14 -38.72 9.03 -19.78
N PRO A 15 -39.40 9.30 -20.89
CA PRO A 15 -40.06 10.59 -21.11
C PRO A 15 -41.14 10.90 -20.05
N ALA A 16 -41.37 12.17 -19.74
CA ALA A 16 -42.42 12.60 -18.81
C ALA A 16 -43.81 12.41 -19.45
N ARG A 17 -44.75 11.80 -18.72
CA ARG A 17 -46.13 11.59 -19.15
C ARG A 17 -47.07 12.09 -18.05
N PHE A 18 -48.21 12.67 -18.44
CA PHE A 18 -49.25 13.15 -17.52
C PHE A 18 -50.02 12.02 -16.82
N ALA A 19 -49.94 10.80 -17.33
CA ALA A 19 -50.63 9.65 -16.77
C ALA A 19 -49.82 8.99 -15.64
N TYR A 20 -50.50 8.64 -14.54
CA TYR A 20 -49.94 7.80 -13.47
C TYR A 20 -49.67 6.39 -14.01
N ASP A 21 -48.45 6.18 -14.47
CA ASP A 21 -47.99 4.87 -14.89
C ASP A 21 -47.46 4.08 -13.68
N ALA A 22 -47.30 2.76 -13.82
CA ALA A 22 -46.75 1.89 -12.78
C ALA A 22 -45.36 2.35 -12.30
N TYR A 23 -44.61 3.06 -13.16
CA TYR A 23 -43.32 3.66 -12.80
C TYR A 23 -43.46 4.85 -11.84
N THR A 24 -44.42 5.75 -12.07
CA THR A 24 -44.70 6.90 -11.19
C THR A 24 -45.13 6.44 -9.80
N TRP A 25 -45.94 5.38 -9.73
CA TRP A 25 -46.31 4.77 -8.44
C TRP A 25 -45.12 4.18 -7.69
N LYS A 26 -44.16 3.56 -8.39
CA LYS A 26 -42.90 3.10 -7.77
C LYS A 26 -42.07 4.26 -7.23
N GLU A 27 -42.00 5.37 -7.96
CA GLU A 27 -41.30 6.59 -7.52
C GLU A 27 -41.95 7.20 -6.27
N ILE A 28 -43.29 7.31 -6.25
CA ILE A 28 -44.06 7.78 -5.10
C ILE A 28 -43.86 6.87 -3.88
N VAL A 29 -43.98 5.55 -4.05
CA VAL A 29 -43.76 4.58 -2.97
C VAL A 29 -42.33 4.66 -2.43
N HIS A 30 -41.33 4.79 -3.31
CA HIS A 30 -39.94 4.96 -2.90
C HIS A 30 -39.75 6.22 -2.03
N LEU A 31 -40.33 7.35 -2.43
CA LEU A 31 -40.24 8.60 -1.66
C LEU A 31 -40.99 8.52 -0.32
N LEU A 32 -42.14 7.85 -0.25
CA LEU A 32 -42.85 7.64 1.02
C LEU A 32 -42.05 6.76 1.99
N VAL A 33 -41.33 5.76 1.48
CA VAL A 33 -40.49 4.85 2.28
C VAL A 33 -39.16 5.52 2.72
N ASN A 34 -38.79 6.69 2.16
CA ASN A 34 -37.58 7.40 2.57
C ASN A 34 -37.57 7.81 4.04
N LEU A 35 -38.72 8.24 4.58
CA LEU A 35 -38.83 8.66 5.98
C LEU A 35 -38.57 7.52 6.97
N PRO A 36 -39.32 6.39 6.95
CA PRO A 36 -39.08 5.30 7.91
C PRO A 36 -37.66 4.75 7.80
N MET A 37 -37.11 4.68 6.59
CA MET A 37 -35.76 4.18 6.40
C MET A 37 -34.68 5.19 6.84
N GLY A 38 -34.92 6.49 6.64
CA GLY A 38 -34.09 7.56 7.17
C GLY A 38 -34.05 7.57 8.70
N ILE A 39 -35.18 7.28 9.35
CA ILE A 39 -35.24 7.12 10.82
C ILE A 39 -34.37 5.94 11.26
N VAL A 40 -34.51 4.76 10.64
CA VAL A 40 -33.70 3.58 10.98
C VAL A 40 -32.21 3.86 10.79
N GLY A 41 -31.82 4.44 9.66
CA GLY A 41 -30.41 4.75 9.36
C GLY A 41 -29.82 5.83 10.27
N PHE A 42 -30.60 6.86 10.62
CA PHE A 42 -30.19 7.91 11.54
C PHE A 42 -30.01 7.37 12.96
N VAL A 43 -31.01 6.65 13.48
CA VAL A 43 -30.96 6.05 14.83
C VAL A 43 -29.76 5.12 14.93
N TYR A 44 -29.57 4.23 13.94
CA TYR A 44 -28.41 3.35 13.89
C TYR A 44 -27.09 4.13 13.93
N THR A 45 -26.95 5.16 13.09
CA THR A 45 -25.74 5.97 12.98
C THR A 45 -25.43 6.69 14.30
N VAL A 46 -26.42 7.38 14.88
CA VAL A 46 -26.26 8.10 16.14
C VAL A 46 -25.94 7.14 17.27
N SER A 47 -26.64 6.01 17.38
CA SER A 47 -26.35 5.01 18.42
C SER A 47 -24.93 4.46 18.30
N VAL A 48 -24.50 4.06 17.10
CA VAL A 48 -23.14 3.51 16.89
C VAL A 48 -22.07 4.56 17.18
N LEU A 49 -22.25 5.81 16.75
CA LEU A 49 -21.29 6.88 17.02
C LEU A 49 -21.26 7.26 18.50
N SER A 50 -22.41 7.45 19.13
CA SER A 50 -22.48 7.83 20.55
C SER A 50 -21.91 6.73 21.45
N ILE A 51 -22.26 5.45 21.20
CA ILE A 51 -21.73 4.33 21.98
C ILE A 51 -20.25 4.13 21.67
N GLY A 52 -19.85 4.17 20.41
CA GLY A 52 -18.45 4.01 19.99
C GLY A 52 -17.55 5.08 20.62
N ILE A 53 -17.89 6.37 20.45
CA ILE A 53 -17.15 7.50 21.02
C ILE A 53 -17.15 7.46 22.54
N GLY A 54 -18.32 7.21 23.16
CA GLY A 54 -18.44 7.14 24.62
C GLY A 54 -17.60 6.01 25.22
N MET A 55 -17.50 4.88 24.51
CA MET A 55 -16.69 3.74 24.92
C MET A 55 -15.24 3.83 24.45
N THR A 56 -14.81 4.84 23.66
CA THR A 56 -13.41 4.98 23.19
C THR A 56 -12.43 5.15 24.35
N VAL A 57 -12.90 5.72 25.47
CA VAL A 57 -12.12 5.81 26.72
C VAL A 57 -11.78 4.40 27.24
N THR A 58 -12.59 3.41 26.90
CA THR A 58 -12.35 1.99 27.17
C THR A 58 -11.70 1.31 25.96
N VAL A 59 -10.93 0.24 26.21
CA VAL A 59 -10.35 -0.59 25.13
C VAL A 59 -11.42 -1.22 24.23
N VAL A 60 -12.69 -1.29 24.69
CA VAL A 60 -13.82 -1.92 23.99
C VAL A 60 -14.47 -1.01 22.94
N GLY A 61 -14.31 0.31 23.03
CA GLY A 61 -14.97 1.25 22.11
C GLY A 61 -14.56 1.08 20.65
N LEU A 62 -13.26 0.87 20.41
CA LEU A 62 -12.73 0.70 19.06
C LEU A 62 -13.26 -0.58 18.36
N PRO A 63 -13.24 -1.78 18.98
CA PRO A 63 -13.91 -2.97 18.44
C PRO A 63 -15.39 -2.77 18.15
N LEU A 64 -16.11 -2.11 19.05
CA LEU A 64 -17.54 -1.90 18.91
C LEU A 64 -17.85 -0.97 17.73
N LEU A 65 -17.07 0.10 17.55
CA LEU A 65 -17.19 1.01 16.42
C LEU A 65 -16.87 0.31 15.09
N ALA A 66 -15.84 -0.54 15.05
CA ALA A 66 -15.49 -1.33 13.88
C ALA A 66 -16.61 -2.32 13.49
N VAL A 67 -17.25 -2.98 14.46
CA VAL A 67 -18.44 -3.83 14.22
C VAL A 67 -19.62 -2.99 13.73
N GLY A 68 -19.79 -1.79 14.28
CA GLY A 68 -20.79 -0.83 13.82
C GLY A 68 -20.59 -0.38 12.36
N LEU A 69 -19.35 -0.18 11.92
CA LEU A 69 -19.05 0.13 10.51
C LEU A 69 -19.35 -1.04 9.57
N LEU A 70 -19.13 -2.28 10.01
CA LEU A 70 -19.54 -3.48 9.26
C LEU A 70 -21.06 -3.56 9.14
N GLY A 71 -21.80 -3.25 10.21
CA GLY A 71 -23.27 -3.18 10.17
C GLY A 71 -23.76 -2.03 9.27
N ALA A 72 -23.08 -0.89 9.25
CA ALA A 72 -23.37 0.20 8.31
C ALA A 72 -23.26 -0.27 6.85
N ARG A 73 -22.27 -1.08 6.49
CA ARG A 73 -22.17 -1.68 5.14
C ARG A 73 -23.38 -2.56 4.79
N VAL A 74 -23.92 -3.31 5.74
CA VAL A 74 -25.14 -4.12 5.54
C VAL A 74 -26.33 -3.21 5.22
N LEU A 75 -26.50 -2.14 5.99
CA LEU A 75 -27.56 -1.17 5.77
C LEU A 75 -27.43 -0.48 4.40
N GLY A 76 -26.21 -0.11 4.02
CA GLY A 76 -25.92 0.43 2.69
C GLY A 76 -26.19 -0.54 1.55
N ARG A 77 -26.04 -1.87 1.76
CA ARG A 77 -26.45 -2.88 0.77
C ARG A 77 -27.97 -2.95 0.62
N ALA A 78 -28.71 -2.87 1.73
CA ALA A 78 -30.17 -2.85 1.70
C ALA A 78 -30.71 -1.62 0.95
N GLU A 79 -30.11 -0.44 1.17
CA GLU A 79 -30.43 0.80 0.45
C GLU A 79 -30.19 0.68 -1.06
N ARG A 80 -29.02 0.16 -1.47
CA ARG A 80 -28.70 -0.09 -2.88
C ARG A 80 -29.66 -1.10 -3.52
N ALA A 81 -30.02 -2.17 -2.80
CA ALA A 81 -30.97 -3.16 -3.27
C ALA A 81 -32.38 -2.58 -3.47
N ARG A 82 -32.83 -1.67 -2.57
CA ARG A 82 -34.09 -0.95 -2.74
C ARG A 82 -34.05 -0.03 -3.96
N ALA A 83 -33.01 0.78 -4.11
CA ALA A 83 -32.84 1.66 -5.26
C ALA A 83 -32.82 0.88 -6.59
N ARG A 84 -32.18 -0.30 -6.61
CA ARG A 84 -32.20 -1.23 -7.74
C ARG A 84 -33.61 -1.73 -8.06
N LYS A 85 -34.34 -2.20 -7.04
CA LYS A 85 -35.69 -2.77 -7.19
C LYS A 85 -36.76 -1.74 -7.59
N LEU A 86 -36.72 -0.54 -7.00
CA LEU A 86 -37.77 0.48 -7.18
C LEU A 86 -37.45 1.48 -8.29
N LEU A 87 -36.20 1.92 -8.42
CA LEU A 87 -35.80 2.95 -9.38
C LEU A 87 -35.11 2.38 -10.63
N GLY A 88 -34.83 1.07 -10.67
CA GLY A 88 -34.11 0.42 -11.77
C GLY A 88 -32.63 0.79 -11.82
N LEU A 89 -32.09 1.43 -10.78
CA LEU A 89 -30.70 1.87 -10.75
C LEU A 89 -29.76 0.70 -10.51
N HIS A 90 -28.93 0.41 -11.50
CA HIS A 90 -27.78 -0.47 -11.32
C HIS A 90 -26.68 0.33 -10.61
N VAL A 91 -26.69 0.26 -9.29
CA VAL A 91 -25.56 0.71 -8.45
C VAL A 91 -24.68 -0.50 -8.20
N ASP A 92 -23.42 -0.39 -8.58
CA ASP A 92 -22.41 -1.43 -8.37
C ASP A 92 -22.29 -1.79 -6.89
N GLU A 93 -22.04 -3.08 -6.64
CA GLU A 93 -21.93 -3.60 -5.28
C GLU A 93 -20.66 -3.09 -4.61
N PRO A 94 -20.69 -2.82 -3.28
CA PRO A 94 -19.54 -2.25 -2.60
C PRO A 94 -18.30 -3.14 -2.75
N SER A 95 -17.17 -2.52 -3.09
CA SER A 95 -15.88 -3.18 -3.27
C SER A 95 -15.56 -4.07 -2.05
N PRO A 96 -15.23 -5.37 -2.27
CA PRO A 96 -14.93 -6.28 -1.17
C PRO A 96 -13.77 -5.75 -0.34
N MET A 97 -13.84 -5.94 0.99
CA MET A 97 -12.76 -5.51 1.88
C MET A 97 -11.43 -6.10 1.38
N PRO A 98 -10.35 -5.30 1.28
CA PRO A 98 -9.03 -5.82 0.93
C PRO A 98 -8.65 -6.96 1.87
N GLY A 99 -8.68 -8.19 1.36
CA GLY A 99 -8.42 -9.39 2.12
C GLY A 99 -6.93 -9.51 2.46
N HIS A 100 -6.50 -8.96 3.58
CA HIS A 100 -5.13 -9.08 4.04
C HIS A 100 -4.95 -10.40 4.82
N ARG A 101 -4.53 -11.45 4.10
CA ARG A 101 -4.08 -12.71 4.74
C ARG A 101 -2.82 -12.42 5.57
N GLY A 102 -2.91 -12.59 6.89
CA GLY A 102 -1.74 -12.55 7.79
C GLY A 102 -1.76 -11.50 8.91
N GLN A 103 -2.74 -10.59 8.98
CA GLN A 103 -2.80 -9.62 10.08
C GLN A 103 -3.48 -10.18 11.35
N GLY A 104 -2.88 -9.91 12.52
CA GLY A 104 -3.46 -10.18 13.83
C GLY A 104 -4.73 -9.36 14.12
N PHE A 105 -5.39 -9.62 15.26
CA PHE A 105 -6.65 -8.97 15.65
C PHE A 105 -6.62 -7.43 15.57
N LEU A 106 -5.53 -6.81 16.05
CA LEU A 106 -5.36 -5.35 16.03
C LEU A 106 -5.25 -4.77 14.61
N GLY A 107 -4.60 -5.47 13.69
CA GLY A 107 -4.50 -5.04 12.29
C GLY A 107 -5.87 -5.02 11.61
N ARG A 108 -6.66 -6.08 11.82
CA ARG A 108 -8.05 -6.18 11.33
C ARG A 108 -8.95 -5.10 11.95
N LEU A 109 -8.76 -4.81 13.23
CA LEU A 109 -9.50 -3.75 13.91
C LEU A 109 -9.21 -2.38 13.29
N TRP A 110 -7.93 -2.08 13.08
CA TRP A 110 -7.48 -0.81 12.52
C TRP A 110 -7.91 -0.64 11.06
N SER A 111 -7.86 -1.70 10.25
CA SER A 111 -8.33 -1.67 8.87
C SER A 111 -9.83 -1.40 8.77
N ASN A 112 -10.63 -2.04 9.64
CA ASN A 112 -12.08 -1.83 9.66
C ASN A 112 -12.45 -0.42 10.11
N LEU A 113 -11.70 0.17 11.04
CA LEU A 113 -11.96 1.54 11.50
C LEU A 113 -11.63 2.59 10.45
N LYS A 114 -10.62 2.33 9.61
CA LYS A 114 -10.23 3.19 8.48
C LYS A 114 -11.09 3.00 7.24
N ASP A 115 -12.12 2.16 7.30
CA ASP A 115 -12.94 1.84 6.14
C ASP A 115 -13.76 3.06 5.63
N PRO A 116 -13.41 3.65 4.47
CA PRO A 116 -14.11 4.82 3.94
C PRO A 116 -15.56 4.53 3.56
N VAL A 117 -15.87 3.29 3.16
CA VAL A 117 -17.22 2.87 2.72
C VAL A 117 -18.19 2.85 3.91
N GLY A 118 -17.75 2.34 5.06
CA GLY A 118 -18.52 2.34 6.30
C GLY A 118 -18.87 3.76 6.75
N TRP A 119 -17.87 4.66 6.78
CA TRP A 119 -18.07 6.06 7.17
C TRP A 119 -18.98 6.83 6.23
N ARG A 120 -18.84 6.65 4.90
CA ARG A 120 -19.77 7.24 3.92
C ARG A 120 -21.20 6.74 4.10
N THR A 121 -21.37 5.48 4.46
CA THR A 121 -22.70 4.91 4.71
C THR A 121 -23.33 5.45 5.99
N MET A 122 -22.55 5.72 7.03
CA MET A 122 -23.00 6.44 8.23
C MET A 122 -23.40 7.88 7.91
N LEU A 123 -22.55 8.61 7.16
CA LEU A 123 -22.86 9.97 6.73
C LEU A 123 -24.16 10.01 5.89
N TYR A 124 -24.33 9.04 5.00
CA TYR A 124 -25.57 8.85 4.26
C TYR A 124 -26.76 8.66 5.20
N GLY A 125 -26.66 7.75 6.17
CA GLY A 125 -27.71 7.50 7.17
C GLY A 125 -28.10 8.75 7.96
N PHE A 126 -27.13 9.59 8.31
CA PHE A 126 -27.36 10.85 9.01
C PHE A 126 -28.11 11.88 8.14
N ILE A 127 -27.63 12.12 6.91
CA ILE A 127 -28.23 13.08 5.97
C ILE A 127 -29.58 12.60 5.41
N ARG A 128 -29.83 11.28 5.42
CA ARG A 128 -31.06 10.69 4.89
C ARG A 128 -32.31 11.15 5.62
N LEU A 129 -32.24 11.40 6.94
CA LEU A 129 -33.41 11.77 7.74
C LEU A 129 -34.04 13.10 7.30
N PRO A 130 -33.33 14.25 7.26
CA PRO A 130 -33.93 15.51 6.82
C PRO A 130 -34.44 15.44 5.37
N TRP A 131 -33.72 14.72 4.49
CA TRP A 131 -34.18 14.49 3.12
C TRP A 131 -35.45 13.62 3.04
N GLY A 132 -35.54 12.60 3.89
CA GLY A 132 -36.71 11.73 4.02
C GLY A 132 -37.94 12.48 4.52
N VAL A 133 -37.78 13.36 5.52
CA VAL A 133 -38.86 14.23 6.01
C VAL A 133 -39.37 15.15 4.91
N LEU A 134 -38.46 15.82 4.19
CA LEU A 134 -38.81 16.72 3.09
C LEU A 134 -39.57 15.99 1.98
N THR A 135 -39.01 14.88 1.49
CA THR A 135 -39.61 14.12 0.37
C THR A 135 -40.94 13.49 0.75
N PHE A 136 -41.07 12.96 1.97
CA PHE A 136 -42.33 12.44 2.49
C PHE A 136 -43.41 13.53 2.58
N ALA A 137 -43.09 14.69 3.17
CA ALA A 137 -44.04 15.79 3.31
C ALA A 137 -44.53 16.30 1.95
N VAL A 138 -43.62 16.51 1.00
CA VAL A 138 -43.95 16.99 -0.36
C VAL A 138 -44.84 15.98 -1.10
N VAL A 139 -44.53 14.68 -1.03
CA VAL A 139 -45.34 13.65 -1.70
C VAL A 139 -46.68 13.45 -1.02
N ALA A 140 -46.72 13.44 0.31
CA ALA A 140 -47.96 13.31 1.06
C ALA A 140 -48.93 14.46 0.75
N VAL A 141 -48.46 15.71 0.78
CA VAL A 141 -49.28 16.87 0.40
C VAL A 141 -49.63 16.84 -1.09
N GLY A 142 -48.67 16.48 -1.94
CA GLY A 142 -48.86 16.44 -3.39
C GLY A 142 -49.87 15.40 -3.85
N LEU A 143 -50.07 14.31 -3.10
CA LEU A 143 -51.12 13.32 -3.38
C LEU A 143 -52.54 13.89 -3.25
N PHE A 144 -52.75 14.88 -2.39
CA PHE A 144 -54.07 15.48 -2.15
C PHE A 144 -54.26 16.83 -2.83
N VAL A 145 -53.22 17.67 -2.86
CA VAL A 145 -53.31 19.08 -3.28
C VAL A 145 -52.75 19.31 -4.69
N LEU A 146 -51.64 18.65 -5.03
CA LEU A 146 -50.89 18.89 -6.26
C LEU A 146 -50.88 17.67 -7.19
N TRP A 147 -51.95 16.88 -7.19
CA TRP A 147 -52.01 15.61 -7.90
C TRP A 147 -51.67 15.73 -9.41
N PRO A 148 -52.07 16.78 -10.18
CA PRO A 148 -51.72 16.87 -11.60
C PRO A 148 -50.23 17.12 -11.84
N VAL A 149 -49.52 17.70 -10.87
CA VAL A 149 -48.10 18.08 -10.97
C VAL A 149 -47.20 17.09 -10.22
N LEU A 150 -47.77 16.27 -9.34
CA LEU A 150 -47.07 15.28 -8.51
C LEU A 150 -46.14 14.36 -9.32
N PRO A 151 -46.50 13.84 -10.51
CA PRO A 151 -45.59 13.01 -11.30
C PRO A 151 -44.28 13.71 -11.66
N PHE A 152 -44.31 15.02 -11.92
CA PHE A 152 -43.11 15.81 -12.23
C PHE A 152 -42.26 16.08 -10.97
N ILE A 153 -42.93 16.39 -9.86
CA ILE A 153 -42.27 16.64 -8.56
C ILE A 153 -41.61 15.35 -8.04
N ALA A 154 -42.35 14.24 -8.03
CA ALA A 154 -41.85 12.93 -7.61
C ALA A 154 -40.60 12.55 -8.41
N ARG A 155 -40.61 12.82 -9.71
CA ARG A 155 -39.47 12.52 -10.59
C ARG A 155 -38.24 13.39 -10.33
N GLY A 156 -38.44 14.68 -10.09
CA GLY A 156 -37.35 15.58 -9.68
C GLY A 156 -36.71 15.13 -8.37
N LEU A 157 -37.55 14.78 -7.39
CA LEU A 157 -37.11 14.27 -6.08
C LEU A 157 -36.42 12.91 -6.19
N THR A 158 -36.93 11.98 -7.01
CA THR A 158 -36.24 10.71 -7.22
C THR A 158 -34.91 10.91 -7.93
N ASN A 159 -34.79 11.81 -8.91
CA ASN A 159 -33.50 12.14 -9.54
C ASN A 159 -32.47 12.69 -8.55
N ALA A 160 -32.88 13.58 -7.65
CA ALA A 160 -32.02 14.03 -6.56
C ALA A 160 -31.62 12.87 -5.63
N ASP A 161 -32.54 11.93 -5.38
CA ASP A 161 -32.25 10.70 -4.65
C ASP A 161 -31.22 9.81 -5.38
N ARG A 162 -31.37 9.66 -6.70
CA ARG A 162 -30.44 8.94 -7.58
C ARG A 162 -29.04 9.58 -7.49
N ALA A 163 -28.96 10.91 -7.52
CA ALA A 163 -27.72 11.65 -7.42
C ALA A 163 -27.06 11.47 -6.04
N MET A 164 -27.82 11.51 -4.95
CA MET A 164 -27.30 11.30 -3.60
C MET A 164 -26.81 9.86 -3.39
N VAL A 165 -27.54 8.87 -3.88
CA VAL A 165 -27.11 7.45 -3.85
C VAL A 165 -25.85 7.27 -4.68
N ARG A 166 -25.76 7.86 -5.89
CA ARG A 166 -24.54 7.76 -6.70
C ARG A 166 -23.36 8.50 -6.05
N GLY A 167 -23.52 9.74 -5.62
CA GLY A 167 -22.43 10.51 -5.02
C GLY A 167 -21.92 9.94 -3.71
N LEU A 168 -22.82 9.45 -2.85
CA LEU A 168 -22.47 9.04 -1.49
C LEU A 168 -22.29 7.51 -1.32
N LEU A 169 -22.96 6.70 -2.15
CA LEU A 169 -22.92 5.23 -2.05
C LEU A 169 -22.32 4.52 -3.29
N SER A 170 -22.06 5.21 -4.41
CA SER A 170 -21.30 4.62 -5.53
C SER A 170 -19.80 4.59 -5.19
N PRO A 171 -19.08 3.51 -5.55
CA PRO A 171 -17.66 3.40 -5.29
C PRO A 171 -16.88 4.57 -5.91
N SER A 172 -16.05 5.26 -5.13
CA SER A 172 -14.99 6.15 -5.61
C SER A 172 -13.81 5.30 -6.09
N ASP A 173 -14.10 4.31 -6.94
CA ASP A 173 -13.15 3.28 -7.35
C ASP A 173 -11.93 3.87 -8.02
N GLU A 174 -12.03 5.01 -8.71
CA GLU A 174 -10.86 5.56 -9.39
C GLU A 174 -9.86 6.19 -8.42
N LEU A 175 -10.33 6.93 -7.42
CA LEU A 175 -9.44 7.55 -6.42
C LEU A 175 -8.96 6.51 -5.38
N GLU A 176 -9.82 5.60 -4.95
CA GLU A 176 -9.44 4.52 -4.03
C GLU A 176 -8.53 3.50 -4.70
N ARG A 177 -8.74 3.16 -5.99
CA ARG A 177 -7.77 2.36 -6.75
C ARG A 177 -6.46 3.10 -6.95
N ARG A 178 -6.48 4.41 -7.27
CA ARG A 178 -5.23 5.19 -7.39
C ARG A 178 -4.47 5.24 -6.07
N ILE A 179 -5.17 5.42 -4.95
CA ILE A 179 -4.56 5.43 -3.61
C ILE A 179 -4.03 4.04 -3.26
N ALA A 180 -4.77 2.97 -3.53
CA ALA A 180 -4.33 1.59 -3.30
C ALA A 180 -3.15 1.19 -4.20
N GLU A 181 -3.11 1.66 -5.44
CA GLU A 181 -2.00 1.50 -6.38
C GLU A 181 -0.75 2.26 -5.89
N LEU A 182 -0.91 3.49 -5.40
CA LEU A 182 0.17 4.28 -4.80
C LEU A 182 0.64 3.74 -3.43
N GLU A 183 -0.26 3.17 -2.63
CA GLU A 183 0.09 2.49 -1.37
C GLU A 183 0.78 1.15 -1.61
N SER A 184 0.37 0.41 -2.66
CA SER A 184 1.05 -0.80 -3.14
C SER A 184 2.49 -0.49 -3.57
N ASP A 185 2.70 0.58 -4.33
CA ASP A 185 4.04 1.01 -4.75
C ASP A 185 4.94 1.43 -3.58
N ARG A 186 4.38 2.04 -2.53
CA ARG A 186 5.16 2.41 -1.32
C ARG A 186 5.41 1.23 -0.39
N GLY A 187 4.46 0.30 -0.28
CA GLY A 187 4.60 -0.91 0.53
C GLY A 187 5.72 -1.82 0.02
N VAL A 188 5.82 -2.00 -1.31
CA VAL A 188 6.88 -2.79 -1.94
C VAL A 188 8.27 -2.19 -1.68
N VAL A 189 8.41 -0.86 -1.69
CA VAL A 189 9.71 -0.21 -1.46
C VAL A 189 10.16 -0.30 0.01
N VAL A 190 9.23 -0.16 0.96
CA VAL A 190 9.56 -0.24 2.40
C VAL A 190 9.89 -1.68 2.83
N ASP A 191 9.13 -2.66 2.32
CA ASP A 191 9.39 -4.07 2.64
C ASP A 191 10.68 -4.59 2.00
N THR A 192 11.01 -4.12 0.79
CA THR A 192 12.29 -4.43 0.14
C THR A 192 13.46 -3.82 0.90
N ALA A 193 13.39 -2.55 1.30
CA ALA A 193 14.43 -1.90 2.09
C ALA A 193 14.64 -2.56 3.46
N ALA A 194 13.56 -3.01 4.11
CA ALA A 194 13.63 -3.72 5.39
C ALA A 194 14.18 -5.15 5.27
N ALA A 195 14.01 -5.80 4.11
CA ALA A 195 14.61 -7.10 3.81
C ALA A 195 16.12 -6.95 3.51
N ASP A 196 16.50 -5.93 2.75
CA ASP A 196 17.90 -5.61 2.44
C ASP A 196 18.68 -5.21 3.69
N LEU A 197 18.10 -4.39 4.58
CA LEU A 197 18.74 -4.02 5.85
C LEU A 197 19.01 -5.24 6.73
N ARG A 198 18.04 -6.17 6.81
CA ARG A 198 18.19 -7.43 7.57
C ARG A 198 19.24 -8.36 6.98
N ARG A 199 19.40 -8.37 5.65
CA ARG A 199 20.46 -9.11 4.98
C ARG A 199 21.83 -8.50 5.29
N ILE A 200 21.97 -7.17 5.19
CA ILE A 200 23.21 -6.45 5.52
C ILE A 200 23.58 -6.66 6.99
N GLU A 201 22.61 -6.58 7.91
CA GLU A 201 22.83 -6.83 9.34
C GLU A 201 23.35 -8.24 9.59
N ARG A 202 22.74 -9.26 8.95
CA ARG A 202 23.16 -10.65 9.08
C ARG A 202 24.54 -10.90 8.48
N ASP A 203 24.81 -10.40 7.28
CA ASP A 203 26.11 -10.55 6.61
C ASP A 203 27.23 -9.84 7.40
N LEU A 204 26.92 -8.68 7.99
CA LEU A 204 27.83 -7.97 8.88
C LEU A 204 28.08 -8.76 10.16
N HIS A 205 27.04 -9.28 10.79
CA HIS A 205 27.14 -10.05 12.03
C HIS A 205 27.94 -11.33 11.82
N ASP A 206 27.62 -12.13 10.79
CA ASP A 206 28.29 -13.39 10.49
C ASP A 206 29.75 -13.15 10.06
N GLY A 207 29.99 -12.14 9.22
CA GLY A 207 31.34 -11.77 8.79
C GLY A 207 32.21 -11.16 9.89
N ALA A 208 31.62 -10.41 10.83
CA ALA A 208 32.33 -9.87 11.98
C ALA A 208 32.70 -10.98 12.97
N GLN A 209 31.79 -11.92 13.24
CA GLN A 209 32.06 -13.06 14.12
C GLN A 209 33.21 -13.94 13.61
N ALA A 210 33.20 -14.31 12.32
CA ALA A 210 34.27 -15.14 11.75
C ALA A 210 35.66 -14.47 11.87
N ARG A 211 35.73 -13.15 11.63
CA ARG A 211 36.98 -12.38 11.74
C ARG A 211 37.45 -12.20 13.18
N LEU A 212 36.54 -11.94 14.13
CA LEU A 212 36.89 -11.84 15.55
C LEU A 212 37.43 -13.16 16.11
N VAL A 213 36.87 -14.29 15.67
CA VAL A 213 37.37 -15.62 16.03
C VAL A 213 38.78 -15.84 15.46
N ALA A 214 39.01 -15.53 14.19
CA ALA A 214 40.33 -15.65 13.57
C ALA A 214 41.39 -14.76 14.26
N LEU A 215 41.03 -13.52 14.59
CA LEU A 215 41.87 -12.59 15.32
C LEU A 215 42.24 -13.11 16.72
N ALA A 216 41.25 -13.62 17.46
CA ALA A 216 41.46 -14.18 18.79
C ALA A 216 42.39 -15.40 18.75
N MET A 217 42.26 -16.26 17.72
CA MET A 217 43.15 -17.40 17.51
C MET A 217 44.58 -16.96 17.17
N GLY A 218 44.74 -16.00 16.24
CA GLY A 218 46.05 -15.47 15.84
C GLY A 218 46.80 -14.81 17.01
N LEU A 219 46.09 -14.01 17.82
CA LEU A 219 46.65 -13.41 19.04
C LEU A 219 46.97 -14.46 20.12
N GLY A 220 46.16 -15.53 20.21
CA GLY A 220 46.44 -16.66 21.10
C GLY A 220 47.75 -17.37 20.77
N LEU A 221 47.98 -17.65 19.48
CA LEU A 221 49.23 -18.24 18.97
C LEU A 221 50.43 -17.31 19.17
N ALA A 222 50.26 -16.00 18.93
CA ALA A 222 51.31 -15.01 19.18
C ALA A 222 51.71 -14.96 20.66
N LYS A 223 50.73 -15.09 21.58
CA LYS A 223 50.98 -15.13 23.02
C LYS A 223 51.76 -16.38 23.45
N GLU A 224 51.50 -17.53 22.82
CA GLU A 224 52.21 -18.77 23.11
C GLU A 224 53.68 -18.71 22.65
N LYS A 225 53.95 -18.09 21.48
CA LYS A 225 55.30 -17.93 20.93
C LYS A 225 56.12 -16.81 21.54
N LEU A 226 55.55 -15.97 22.41
CA LEU A 226 56.18 -14.75 22.91
C LEU A 226 57.54 -14.98 23.61
N LEU A 227 57.72 -16.14 24.24
CA LEU A 227 58.95 -16.51 24.96
C LEU A 227 59.93 -17.33 24.12
N GLU A 228 59.45 -18.01 23.08
CA GLU A 228 60.24 -18.93 22.25
C GLU A 228 60.76 -18.26 20.97
N ASP A 229 59.92 -17.44 20.32
CA ASP A 229 60.22 -16.74 19.07
C ASP A 229 59.57 -15.35 19.08
N PRO A 230 60.23 -14.36 19.69
CA PRO A 230 59.69 -13.00 19.85
C PRO A 230 59.45 -12.30 18.51
N ASP A 231 60.29 -12.56 17.50
CA ASP A 231 60.18 -11.93 16.18
C ASP A 231 58.97 -12.47 15.41
N ALA A 232 58.72 -13.78 15.45
CA ALA A 232 57.51 -14.35 14.88
C ALA A 232 56.25 -13.88 15.63
N ALA A 233 56.29 -13.79 16.97
CA ALA A 233 55.17 -13.27 17.75
C ALA A 233 54.86 -11.80 17.41
N ALA A 234 55.89 -10.96 17.23
CA ALA A 234 55.72 -9.56 16.80
C ALA A 234 55.07 -9.47 15.41
N SER A 235 55.51 -10.28 14.45
CA SER A 235 54.91 -10.33 13.10
C SER A 235 53.44 -10.74 13.13
N MET A 236 53.06 -11.72 13.96
CA MET A 236 51.66 -12.16 14.09
C MET A 236 50.77 -11.09 14.74
N VAL A 237 51.31 -10.30 15.67
CA VAL A 237 50.60 -9.16 16.26
C VAL A 237 50.41 -8.05 15.24
N ASP A 238 51.41 -7.73 14.42
CA ASP A 238 51.29 -6.73 13.35
C ASP A 238 50.26 -7.13 12.30
N GLU A 239 50.22 -8.41 11.92
CA GLU A 239 49.24 -8.95 10.97
C GLU A 239 47.82 -8.85 11.53
N ALA A 240 47.62 -9.23 12.80
CA ALA A 240 46.37 -9.05 13.52
C ALA A 240 45.94 -7.57 13.60
N HIS A 241 46.89 -6.66 13.82
CA HIS A 241 46.63 -5.22 13.85
C HIS A 241 46.18 -4.69 12.47
N GLY A 242 46.80 -5.20 11.39
CA GLY A 242 46.42 -4.91 10.01
C GLY A 242 44.99 -5.34 9.69
N GLU A 243 44.62 -6.56 10.07
CA GLU A 243 43.27 -7.11 9.89
C GLU A 243 42.19 -6.29 10.62
N VAL A 244 42.45 -5.85 11.85
CA VAL A 244 41.54 -4.97 12.60
C VAL A 244 41.33 -3.63 11.89
N LYS A 245 42.40 -3.05 11.36
CA LYS A 245 42.34 -1.76 10.65
C LYS A 245 41.52 -1.87 9.36
N LEU A 246 41.69 -2.96 8.60
CA LEU A 246 40.88 -3.28 7.42
C LEU A 246 39.40 -3.45 7.78
N ALA A 247 39.09 -4.23 8.81
CA ALA A 247 37.71 -4.45 9.25
C ALA A 247 37.01 -3.17 9.70
N LEU A 248 37.69 -2.29 10.44
CA LEU A 248 37.17 -0.98 10.84
C LEU A 248 36.89 -0.06 9.64
N GLN A 249 37.71 -0.16 8.59
CA GLN A 249 37.52 0.59 7.36
C GLN A 249 36.27 0.13 6.62
N GLU A 250 36.09 -1.18 6.46
CA GLU A 250 34.89 -1.78 5.83
C GLU A 250 33.60 -1.43 6.59
N LEU A 251 33.63 -1.52 7.93
CA LEU A 251 32.47 -1.22 8.78
C LEU A 251 32.09 0.27 8.70
N ARG A 252 33.08 1.15 8.56
CA ARG A 252 32.88 2.60 8.40
C ARG A 252 32.33 2.95 7.02
N ASP A 253 32.75 2.24 5.98
CA ASP A 253 32.24 2.41 4.62
C ASP A 253 30.79 1.91 4.51
N LEU A 254 30.45 0.84 5.24
CA LEU A 254 29.08 0.33 5.36
C LEU A 254 28.18 1.28 6.16
N ALA A 255 28.64 1.78 7.31
CA ALA A 255 27.88 2.67 8.19
C ALA A 255 27.56 4.05 7.57
N ARG A 256 28.38 4.52 6.61
CA ARG A 256 28.12 5.78 5.89
C ARG A 256 27.06 5.68 4.80
N GLY A 257 26.51 4.50 4.56
CA GLY A 257 25.44 4.31 3.58
C GLY A 257 25.97 4.43 2.16
N ILE A 258 26.39 3.30 1.58
CA ILE A 258 26.22 2.98 0.15
C ILE A 258 26.60 4.12 -0.81
N HIS A 259 27.81 4.67 -0.66
CA HIS A 259 28.53 5.23 -1.80
C HIS A 259 30.04 5.06 -1.58
N PRO A 260 30.72 4.15 -2.29
CA PRO A 260 32.17 4.07 -2.26
C PRO A 260 32.71 5.44 -2.69
N ALA A 261 33.57 6.07 -1.89
CA ALA A 261 34.12 7.40 -2.21
C ALA A 261 34.73 7.48 -3.63
N VAL A 262 35.28 6.35 -4.12
CA VAL A 262 35.80 6.22 -5.48
C VAL A 262 34.73 6.43 -6.56
N LEU A 263 33.48 6.00 -6.31
CA LEU A 263 32.36 6.19 -7.24
C LEU A 263 31.96 7.67 -7.32
N THR A 264 31.99 8.37 -6.18
CA THR A 264 31.72 9.81 -6.11
C THR A 264 32.82 10.64 -6.79
N ASP A 265 34.08 10.35 -6.48
CA ASP A 265 35.23 11.18 -6.84
C ASP A 265 35.79 10.90 -8.24
N ARG A 266 35.70 9.65 -8.71
CA ARG A 266 36.34 9.19 -9.96
C ARG A 266 35.40 8.49 -10.94
N GLY A 267 34.12 8.35 -10.58
CA GLY A 267 33.08 7.77 -11.43
C GLY A 267 33.13 6.25 -11.56
N LEU A 268 32.14 5.70 -12.29
CA LEU A 268 31.90 4.26 -12.39
C LEU A 268 33.11 3.44 -12.92
N ASN A 269 33.79 3.90 -13.97
CA ASN A 269 34.90 3.16 -14.57
C ASN A 269 36.06 2.94 -13.57
N ALA A 270 36.45 3.99 -12.85
CA ALA A 270 37.51 3.91 -11.85
C ALA A 270 37.09 3.03 -10.66
N ALA A 271 35.83 3.11 -10.24
CA ALA A 271 35.29 2.29 -9.16
C ALA A 271 35.27 0.80 -9.53
N LEU A 272 34.83 0.45 -10.73
CA LEU A 272 34.84 -0.94 -11.23
C LEU A 272 36.26 -1.47 -11.39
N SER A 273 37.18 -0.67 -11.93
CA SER A 273 38.60 -1.04 -12.04
C SER A 273 39.23 -1.33 -10.68
N SER A 274 38.88 -0.56 -9.65
CA SER A 274 39.37 -0.78 -8.29
C SER A 274 38.80 -2.04 -7.62
N VAL A 275 37.59 -2.47 -7.98
CA VAL A 275 37.01 -3.72 -7.45
C VAL A 275 37.57 -4.92 -8.21
N ALA A 276 37.71 -4.78 -9.54
CA ALA A 276 38.31 -5.77 -10.41
C ALA A 276 39.75 -6.14 -9.98
N SER A 277 40.56 -5.17 -9.52
CA SER A 277 41.92 -5.42 -9.05
C SER A 277 42.01 -6.28 -7.77
N ARG A 278 40.90 -6.45 -7.04
CA ARG A 278 40.81 -7.28 -5.83
C ARG A 278 40.29 -8.70 -6.10
N CYS A 279 39.90 -9.01 -7.34
CA CYS A 279 39.43 -10.35 -7.69
C CYS A 279 40.60 -11.34 -7.71
N THR A 280 40.34 -12.61 -7.38
CA THR A 280 41.37 -13.66 -7.37
C THR A 280 41.82 -14.08 -8.76
N VAL A 281 41.06 -13.74 -9.79
CA VAL A 281 41.39 -14.00 -11.21
C VAL A 281 41.60 -12.68 -11.95
N PRO A 282 42.42 -12.65 -13.02
CA PRO A 282 42.54 -11.47 -13.86
C PRO A 282 41.19 -11.03 -14.45
N VAL A 283 40.81 -9.78 -14.21
CA VAL A 283 39.55 -9.18 -14.70
C VAL A 283 39.84 -8.05 -15.67
N LYS A 284 39.25 -8.11 -16.86
CA LYS A 284 39.28 -7.00 -17.82
C LYS A 284 38.03 -6.14 -17.68
N VAL A 285 38.19 -4.84 -17.48
CA VAL A 285 37.05 -3.89 -17.36
C VAL A 285 37.03 -2.98 -18.58
N THR A 286 35.89 -2.94 -19.27
CA THR A 286 35.59 -2.02 -20.37
C THR A 286 34.35 -1.22 -20.01
N ALA A 287 34.43 0.11 -20.02
CA ALA A 287 33.28 0.98 -19.78
C ALA A 287 33.19 2.01 -20.90
N ASP A 288 32.22 1.81 -21.81
CA ASP A 288 31.92 2.68 -22.94
C ASP A 288 30.59 3.42 -22.68
N LEU A 289 30.68 4.55 -21.98
CA LEU A 289 29.53 5.34 -21.59
C LEU A 289 29.64 6.76 -22.17
N PRO A 290 28.67 7.21 -23.00
CA PRO A 290 28.75 8.53 -23.64
C PRO A 290 28.56 9.70 -22.67
N ALA A 291 27.97 9.44 -21.49
CA ALA A 291 27.80 10.41 -20.41
C ALA A 291 27.72 9.68 -19.07
N ARG A 292 28.01 10.39 -17.98
CA ARG A 292 27.92 9.85 -16.62
C ARG A 292 26.47 9.44 -16.30
N PRO A 293 26.20 8.19 -15.89
CA PRO A 293 24.86 7.77 -15.47
C PRO A 293 24.38 8.52 -14.22
N ALA A 294 23.08 8.48 -13.95
CA ALA A 294 22.54 8.97 -12.69
C ALA A 294 23.17 8.20 -11.50
N ALA A 295 23.39 8.86 -10.37
CA ALA A 295 24.07 8.28 -9.20
C ALA A 295 23.45 6.95 -8.73
N ALA A 296 22.13 6.82 -8.80
CA ALA A 296 21.42 5.58 -8.48
C ALA A 296 21.83 4.41 -9.41
N ILE A 297 21.99 4.68 -10.71
CA ILE A 297 22.41 3.68 -11.71
C ILE A 297 23.89 3.32 -11.51
N GLU A 298 24.74 4.31 -11.22
CA GLU A 298 26.14 4.06 -10.87
C GLU A 298 26.26 3.13 -9.64
N GLY A 299 25.47 3.40 -8.60
CA GLY A 299 25.43 2.57 -7.40
C GLY A 299 25.02 1.12 -7.72
N ILE A 300 23.89 0.93 -8.40
CA ILE A 300 23.38 -0.40 -8.75
C ILE A 300 24.40 -1.19 -9.58
N ALA A 301 24.99 -0.56 -10.60
CA ALA A 301 26.00 -1.22 -11.45
C ALA A 301 27.23 -1.63 -10.63
N TYR A 302 27.73 -0.74 -9.77
CA TYR A 302 28.87 -1.03 -8.91
C TYR A 302 28.63 -2.23 -7.98
N PHE A 303 27.52 -2.23 -7.24
CA PHE A 303 27.22 -3.31 -6.29
C PHE A 303 26.98 -4.64 -6.99
N THR A 304 26.29 -4.61 -8.13
CA THR A 304 26.06 -5.82 -8.94
C THR A 304 27.39 -6.43 -9.38
N VAL A 305 28.29 -5.63 -9.95
CA VAL A 305 29.60 -6.12 -10.39
C VAL A 305 30.44 -6.60 -9.21
N SER A 306 30.44 -5.89 -8.09
CA SER A 306 31.17 -6.31 -6.88
C SER A 306 30.72 -7.68 -6.38
N GLU A 307 29.42 -7.92 -6.33
CA GLU A 307 28.86 -9.20 -5.88
C GLU A 307 29.19 -10.34 -6.87
N LEU A 308 29.08 -10.06 -8.17
CA LEU A 308 29.44 -11.04 -9.21
C LEU A 308 30.93 -11.41 -9.14
N LEU A 309 31.82 -10.44 -8.92
CA LEU A 309 33.24 -10.69 -8.76
C LEU A 309 33.57 -11.43 -7.46
N GLN A 310 32.84 -11.19 -6.37
CA GLN A 310 32.97 -12.01 -5.16
C GLN A 310 32.54 -13.46 -5.40
N ASN A 311 31.43 -13.67 -6.10
CA ASN A 311 30.97 -15.01 -6.48
C ASN A 311 31.98 -15.73 -7.36
N ILE A 312 32.63 -15.00 -8.29
CA ILE A 312 33.72 -15.54 -9.09
C ILE A 312 34.87 -16.01 -8.19
N SER A 313 35.30 -15.16 -7.26
CA SER A 313 36.40 -15.47 -6.34
C SER A 313 36.11 -16.66 -5.43
N LYS A 314 34.85 -16.86 -5.01
CA LYS A 314 34.46 -17.91 -4.05
C LYS A 314 34.03 -19.22 -4.70
N HIS A 315 33.43 -19.18 -5.90
CA HIS A 315 32.64 -20.31 -6.40
C HIS A 315 32.89 -20.70 -7.86
N SER A 316 33.53 -19.86 -8.69
CA SER A 316 33.51 -20.11 -10.15
C SER A 316 34.49 -21.16 -10.65
N GLY A 317 35.67 -21.31 -10.02
CA GLY A 317 36.79 -22.05 -10.61
C GLY A 317 37.32 -21.44 -11.93
N ALA A 318 36.95 -20.21 -12.27
CA ALA A 318 37.35 -19.54 -13.49
C ALA A 318 38.85 -19.18 -13.48
N ARG A 319 39.42 -18.95 -14.67
CA ARG A 319 40.81 -18.48 -14.83
C ARG A 319 40.93 -17.02 -15.24
N ASN A 320 39.84 -16.42 -15.70
CA ASN A 320 39.74 -15.03 -16.12
C ASN A 320 38.27 -14.56 -16.03
N ALA A 321 38.07 -13.26 -16.02
CA ALA A 321 36.74 -12.64 -16.11
C ALA A 321 36.80 -11.33 -16.91
N SER A 322 35.63 -10.89 -17.42
CA SER A 322 35.47 -9.59 -18.05
C SER A 322 34.20 -8.89 -17.56
N VAL A 323 34.27 -7.57 -17.52
CA VAL A 323 33.16 -6.67 -17.18
C VAL A 323 33.06 -5.63 -18.28
N ASP A 324 31.98 -5.67 -19.04
CA ASP A 324 31.71 -4.69 -20.10
C ASP A 324 30.46 -3.87 -19.71
N VAL A 325 30.58 -2.55 -19.76
CA VAL A 325 29.52 -1.59 -19.42
C VAL A 325 29.29 -0.67 -20.61
N TRP A 326 28.07 -0.65 -21.14
CA TRP A 326 27.70 0.21 -22.27
C TRP A 326 26.28 0.76 -22.13
N ARG A 327 25.97 1.80 -22.90
CA ARG A 327 24.60 2.34 -23.02
C ARG A 327 24.03 1.96 -24.39
N ALA A 328 22.90 1.24 -24.39
CA ALA A 328 22.13 0.89 -25.58
C ALA A 328 21.23 2.04 -26.07
#